data_AF-A0AAW2G9S3-F1
#
_entry.id   AF-A0AAW2G9S3-F1
#
_cell.length_a   1.000
_cell.length_b   1.000
_cell.length_c   1.000
_cell.angle_alpha   90.00
_cell.angle_beta   90.00
_cell.angle_gamma   90.00
#
_symmetry.space_group_name_H-M   'P 1'
#
loop_
_entity.id
_entity.type
_entity.pdbx_description
1 polymer ?
#
loop_
_entity_poly.entity_id
_entity_poly.type
_entity_poly.pdbx_seq_one_letter_code
_entity_poly.pdbx_strand_id
1 'polypeptide(L)'
;MQVFSKSNNKNYIIDMLCGRSAKKNLIRIYRTMFSNKVAKKSSWKGLRNYFKISNLNFTLKGIQETVSGQYQLTNKEFEDVTKEWFRQGGQRLNRQQE
;
A
#
# COMPACT_ATOMS: atom_id res chain seq x y z
N MET A 1 9.36 -3.67 39.96
CA MET A 1 8.32 -2.68 39.56
C MET A 1 8.27 -2.65 38.04
N GLN A 2 7.45 -3.49 37.40
CA GLN A 2 7.15 -3.36 35.97
C GLN A 2 5.89 -2.52 35.85
N VAL A 3 6.04 -1.36 35.22
CA VAL A 3 4.98 -0.38 35.08
C VAL A 3 4.03 -0.88 33.99
N PHE A 4 2.86 -1.38 34.40
CA PHE A 4 1.77 -1.66 33.48
C PHE A 4 1.27 -0.32 32.91
N SER A 5 1.72 -0.01 31.69
CA SER A 5 1.13 1.08 30.90
C SER A 5 -0.27 0.66 30.47
N LYS A 6 -1.28 1.46 30.87
CA LYS A 6 -2.70 1.24 30.56
C LYS A 6 -2.92 1.23 29.04
N SER A 7 -3.06 0.05 28.46
CA SER A 7 -3.56 -0.10 27.10
C SER A 7 -5.06 0.20 27.08
N ASN A 8 -5.47 1.21 26.31
CA ASN A 8 -6.86 1.50 26.02
C ASN A 8 -7.47 0.31 25.23
N ASN A 9 -8.24 -0.54 25.93
CA ASN A 9 -8.80 -1.82 25.46
C ASN A 9 -9.62 -1.79 24.15
N LYS A 10 -10.03 -0.64 23.63
CA LYS A 10 -10.76 -0.53 22.35
C LYS A 10 -9.87 -0.77 21.13
N ASN A 11 -8.56 -0.55 21.25
CA ASN A 11 -7.63 -0.68 20.12
C ASN A 11 -7.18 -2.13 19.88
N TYR A 12 -7.22 -2.99 20.90
CA TYR A 12 -6.74 -4.38 20.79
C TYR A 12 -7.56 -5.21 19.78
N ILE A 13 -8.88 -5.07 19.81
CA ILE A 13 -9.79 -5.80 18.90
C ILE A 13 -9.63 -5.27 17.46
N ILE A 14 -9.45 -3.96 17.26
CA ILE A 14 -9.20 -3.40 15.93
C ILE A 14 -7.81 -3.80 15.42
N ASP A 15 -6.81 -3.89 16.28
CA ASP A 15 -5.48 -4.32 15.87
C ASP A 15 -5.44 -5.81 15.54
N MET A 16 -6.17 -6.63 16.29
CA MET A 16 -6.32 -8.07 16.11
C MET A 16 -7.20 -8.43 14.90
N LEU A 17 -8.33 -7.75 14.70
CA LEU A 17 -9.27 -8.00 13.59
C LEU A 17 -8.85 -7.28 12.29
N CYS A 18 -8.38 -6.04 12.40
CA CYS A 18 -8.06 -5.20 11.25
C CYS A 18 -6.58 -5.26 10.84
N GLY A 19 -5.68 -5.81 11.66
CA GLY A 19 -4.27 -6.10 11.36
C GLY A 19 -3.52 -4.90 10.79
N ARG A 20 -2.78 -4.17 11.63
CA ARG A 20 -1.85 -3.13 11.13
C ARG A 20 -0.65 -3.78 10.46
N SER A 21 -0.79 -4.22 9.20
CA SER A 21 0.33 -4.70 8.40
C SER A 21 0.80 -3.63 7.42
N ALA A 22 2.10 -3.62 7.13
CA ALA A 22 2.71 -2.76 6.13
C ALA A 22 1.94 -2.81 4.81
N LYS A 23 1.58 -4.02 4.36
CA LYS A 23 0.77 -4.25 3.14
C LYS A 23 -0.58 -3.54 3.18
N LYS A 24 -1.33 -3.64 4.29
CA LYS A 24 -2.64 -2.98 4.41
C LYS A 24 -2.52 -1.46 4.39
N ASN A 25 -1.47 -0.90 5.01
CA ASN A 25 -1.22 0.53 4.97
C ASN A 25 -0.79 1.00 3.57
N LEU A 26 0.08 0.27 2.88
CA LEU A 26 0.43 0.56 1.49
C LEU A 26 -0.81 0.59 0.60
N ILE A 27 -1.68 -0.42 0.72
CA ILE A 27 -2.94 -0.47 -0.04
C ILE A 27 -3.82 0.75 0.25
N ARG A 28 -3.91 1.21 1.51
CA ARG A 28 -4.66 2.42 1.87
C ARG A 28 -4.06 3.66 1.26
N ILE A 29 -2.74 3.86 1.38
CA ILE A 29 -2.00 4.97 0.78
C ILE A 29 -2.25 5.01 -0.73
N TYR A 30 -2.10 3.89 -1.43
CA TYR A 30 -2.31 3.84 -2.87
C TYR A 30 -3.75 4.13 -3.28
N ARG A 31 -4.75 3.66 -2.51
CA ARG A 31 -6.16 3.99 -2.77
C ARG A 31 -6.45 5.49 -2.62
N THR A 32 -5.73 6.19 -1.75
CA THR A 32 -5.84 7.64 -1.58
C THR A 32 -5.12 8.41 -2.70
N MET A 33 -3.94 7.95 -3.12
CA MET A 33 -3.10 8.69 -4.08
C MET A 33 -3.45 8.42 -5.54
N PHE A 34 -3.94 7.22 -5.87
CA PHE A 34 -4.11 6.79 -7.26
C PHE A 34 -5.52 6.28 -7.52
N SER A 35 -6.11 6.73 -8.64
CA SER A 35 -7.39 6.20 -9.11
C SER A 35 -7.22 4.82 -9.75
N ASN A 36 -8.29 4.01 -9.77
CA ASN A 36 -8.29 2.73 -10.49
C ASN A 36 -8.08 2.91 -12.01
N LYS A 37 -8.51 4.05 -12.58
CA LYS A 37 -8.25 4.42 -13.99
C LYS A 37 -6.75 4.57 -14.26
N VAL A 38 -6.04 5.30 -13.39
CA VAL A 38 -4.58 5.45 -13.47
C VAL A 38 -3.90 4.10 -13.25
N ALA A 39 -4.33 3.35 -12.24
CA ALA A 39 -3.73 2.05 -11.92
C ALA A 39 -3.84 1.04 -13.09
N LYS A 40 -5.00 0.98 -13.76
CA LYS A 40 -5.24 0.14 -14.95
C LYS A 40 -4.29 0.45 -16.12
N LYS A 41 -3.82 1.70 -16.24
CA LYS A 41 -2.93 2.17 -17.31
C LYS A 41 -1.48 2.33 -16.85
N SER A 42 -1.11 1.66 -15.76
CA SER A 42 0.22 1.72 -15.17
C SER A 42 0.84 0.33 -15.06
N SER A 43 2.15 0.24 -15.18
CA SER A 43 2.90 -0.99 -14.85
C SER A 43 4.28 -0.65 -14.33
N TRP A 44 4.91 -1.59 -13.62
CA TRP A 44 6.20 -1.32 -12.97
C TRP A 44 7.28 -0.88 -13.96
N LYS A 45 7.39 -1.59 -15.08
CA LYS A 45 8.38 -1.34 -16.14
C LYS A 45 7.84 -0.54 -17.34
N GLY A 46 6.56 -0.15 -17.35
CA GLY A 46 5.95 0.53 -18.49
C GLY A 46 5.58 -0.38 -19.67
N LEU A 47 5.37 -1.68 -19.43
CA LEU A 47 4.95 -2.64 -20.45
C LEU A 47 3.61 -2.23 -21.09
N ARG A 48 3.40 -2.59 -22.37
CA ARG A 48 2.19 -2.29 -23.15
C ARG A 48 1.89 -0.79 -23.30
N ASN A 49 2.93 0.03 -23.35
CA ASN A 49 2.84 1.50 -23.38
C ASN A 49 2.07 2.07 -22.17
N TYR A 50 2.13 1.37 -21.03
CA TYR A 50 1.56 1.87 -19.78
C TYR A 50 2.51 2.84 -19.10
N PHE A 51 1.97 3.71 -18.26
CA PHE A 51 2.78 4.58 -17.43
C PHE A 51 3.71 3.75 -16.54
N LYS A 52 5.01 4.07 -16.58
CA LYS A 52 6.05 3.36 -15.83
C LYS A 52 6.06 3.85 -14.38
N ILE A 53 5.54 3.03 -13.47
CA ILE A 53 5.41 3.37 -12.04
C ILE A 53 6.78 3.63 -11.40
N SER A 54 7.81 2.88 -11.80
CA SER A 54 9.19 3.11 -11.35
C SER A 54 9.79 4.44 -11.80
N ASN A 55 9.08 5.28 -12.56
CA ASN A 55 9.49 6.67 -12.79
C ASN A 55 9.02 7.62 -11.66
N LEU A 56 8.08 7.19 -10.80
CA LEU A 56 7.60 7.96 -9.64
C LEU A 56 8.56 7.84 -8.43
N ASN A 57 9.87 7.85 -8.68
CA ASN A 57 10.89 7.52 -7.68
C ASN A 57 10.75 8.31 -6.38
N PHE A 58 10.57 9.64 -6.48
CA PHE A 58 10.41 10.49 -5.31
C PHE A 58 9.17 10.12 -4.48
N THR A 59 8.02 9.98 -5.14
CA THR A 59 6.76 9.58 -4.50
C THR A 59 6.87 8.19 -3.86
N LEU A 60 7.40 7.21 -4.59
CA LEU A 60 7.54 5.85 -4.09
C LEU A 60 8.50 5.77 -2.90
N LYS A 61 9.62 6.50 -2.95
CA LYS A 61 10.58 6.58 -1.85
C LYS A 61 9.94 7.19 -0.59
N GLY A 62 9.20 8.29 -0.73
CA GLY A 62 8.48 8.89 0.40
C GLY A 62 7.44 7.96 1.04
N ILE A 63 6.67 7.22 0.21
CA ILE A 63 5.73 6.20 0.71
C ILE A 63 6.50 5.10 1.44
N GLN A 64 7.60 4.62 0.87
CA GLN A 64 8.41 3.56 1.44
C GLN A 64 8.99 3.97 2.79
N GLU A 65 9.63 5.14 2.89
CA GLU A 65 10.19 5.67 4.14
C GLU A 65 9.10 5.84 5.21
N THR A 66 7.93 6.34 4.84
CA THR A 66 6.78 6.49 5.75
C THR A 66 6.35 5.15 6.34
N VAL A 67 6.26 4.10 5.51
CA VAL A 67 5.81 2.77 5.96
C VAL A 67 6.93 2.04 6.70
N SER A 68 8.17 2.13 6.25
CA SER A 68 9.34 1.53 6.91
C SER A 68 9.63 2.14 8.29
N GLY A 69 9.24 3.40 8.53
CA GLY A 69 9.31 4.01 9.86
C GLY A 69 8.33 3.40 10.89
N GLN A 70 7.32 2.65 10.44
CA GLN A 70 6.29 2.06 11.29
C GLN A 70 6.29 0.53 11.29
N TYR A 71 6.88 -0.09 10.26
CA TYR A 71 6.88 -1.53 10.04
C TYR A 71 8.22 -1.99 9.49
N GLN A 72 8.64 -3.20 9.88
CA GLN A 72 9.73 -3.90 9.20
C GLN A 72 9.22 -4.32 7.81
N LEU A 73 9.62 -3.57 6.78
CA LEU A 73 9.24 -3.78 5.39
C LEU A 73 10.50 -3.72 4.53
N THR A 74 10.84 -4.83 3.88
CA THR A 74 11.96 -4.89 2.96
C THR A 74 11.64 -4.16 1.64
N ASN A 75 12.67 -3.71 0.93
CA ASN A 75 12.53 -3.10 -0.39
C ASN A 75 11.77 -4.02 -1.37
N LYS A 76 12.04 -5.33 -1.29
CA LYS A 76 11.40 -6.34 -2.12
C LYS A 76 9.91 -6.45 -1.83
N GLU A 77 9.53 -6.53 -0.55
CA GLU A 77 8.11 -6.60 -0.16
C GLU A 77 7.36 -5.33 -0.54
N PHE A 78 7.98 -4.16 -0.37
CA PHE A 78 7.42 -2.90 -0.83
C PHE A 78 7.14 -2.93 -2.35
N GLU A 79 8.13 -3.30 -3.15
CA GLU A 79 8.02 -3.38 -4.60
C GLU A 79 6.95 -4.40 -5.03
N ASP A 80 6.92 -5.58 -4.39
CA ASP A 80 5.98 -6.65 -4.71
C ASP A 80 4.53 -6.23 -4.38
N VAL A 81 4.29 -5.57 -3.23
CA VAL A 81 2.97 -5.02 -2.88
C VAL A 81 2.57 -3.89 -3.84
N THR A 82 3.51 -3.01 -4.20
CA THR A 82 3.27 -1.91 -5.15
C THR A 82 2.82 -2.46 -6.51
N LYS A 83 3.62 -3.36 -7.09
CA LYS A 83 3.34 -4.02 -8.36
C LYS A 83 1.96 -4.66 -8.36
N GLU A 84 1.67 -5.43 -7.32
CA GLU A 84 0.43 -6.17 -7.21
C GLU A 84 -0.78 -5.23 -7.14
N TRP A 85 -0.68 -4.15 -6.35
CA TRP A 85 -1.76 -3.18 -6.25
C TRP A 85 -2.06 -2.53 -7.60
N PHE A 86 -1.03 -2.10 -8.35
CA PHE A 86 -1.23 -1.50 -9.67
C PHE A 86 -1.78 -2.49 -10.70
N ARG A 87 -1.26 -3.73 -10.72
CA ARG A 87 -1.72 -4.82 -11.60
C ARG A 87 -3.22 -5.10 -11.43
N GLN A 88 -3.71 -5.08 -10.20
CA GLN A 88 -5.13 -5.27 -9.87
C GLN A 88 -6.03 -4.07 -10.21
N GLY A 89 -5.47 -2.94 -10.69
CA GLY A 89 -6.23 -1.72 -11.00
C GLY A 89 -7.36 -1.93 -12.00
N GLY A 90 -7.15 -2.78 -13.01
CA GLY A 90 -8.20 -3.14 -13.97
C GLY A 90 -9.38 -3.88 -13.33
N GLN A 91 -9.10 -4.87 -12.49
CA GLN A 91 -10.13 -5.62 -11.78
C GLN A 91 -10.92 -4.73 -10.81
N ARG A 92 -10.24 -3.83 -10.10
CA ARG A 92 -10.89 -2.85 -9.21
C ARG A 92 -11.76 -1.87 -9.98
N LEU A 93 -11.34 -1.43 -11.17
CA LEU A 93 -12.12 -0.53 -12.00
C LEU A 93 -13.40 -1.20 -12.50
N ASN A 94 -13.31 -2.45 -12.97
CA ASN A 94 -14.48 -3.18 -13.47
C ASN A 94 -15.54 -3.33 -12.37
N ARG A 95 -15.15 -3.69 -11.13
CA ARG A 95 -16.06 -3.76 -9.96
C ARG A 95 -16.69 -2.43 -9.53
N GLN A 96 -16.19 -1.28 -10.01
CA GLN A 96 -16.83 0.02 -9.75
C GLN A 96 -17.87 0.40 -10.81
N GLN A 97 -17.88 -0.33 -11.93
CA GLN A 97 -18.74 -0.08 -13.08
C GLN A 97 -19.87 -1.11 -13.18
N GLU A 98 -19.79 -2.18 -12.38
CA GLU A 98 -20.88 -3.09 -12.01
C GLU A 98 -21.79 -2.42 -10.98
#